data_AF-A0A9P9IEC7-F1
#
_entry.id   AF-A0A9P9IEC7-F1
#
_cell.length_a   1.000
_cell.length_b   1.000
_cell.length_c   1.000
_cell.angle_alpha   90.00
_cell.angle_beta   90.00
_cell.angle_gamma   90.00
#
_symmetry.space_group_name_H-M   'P 1'
#
loop_
_entity.id
_entity.type
_entity.pdbx_description
1 polymer ?
#
loop_
_entity_poly.entity_id
_entity_poly.type
_entity_poly.pdbx_seq_one_letter_code
_entity_poly.pdbx_strand_id
1 'polypeptide(L)'
;FGLNGHYYRDGHLRAVEDIYTSAKWSNIVHLQIMDLMSTDSTRSIRADIALTGLHNNNGIGNGEGGEILISSCGSGSLHIGALSGNPQESRIEVLASKKFYSYIDNPSWFKDPFRTGSLDGSGFILPGILSSNKHIIGGVVRQTESALQRKGSFENADCWETRLLFEDDGSRLSAASSIVLVTIDPELENGNHRAWLFVSGLSKNIISGKVTI
;
A
#
# COMPACT_ATOMS: atom_id res chain seq x y z
N PHE A 1 16.14 0.55 1.67
CA PHE A 1 14.89 1.08 1.08
C PHE A 1 14.59 0.32 -0.21
N GLY A 2 13.31 0.00 -0.47
CA GLY A 2 12.90 -0.66 -1.70
C GLY A 2 12.59 0.37 -2.79
N LEU A 3 13.10 0.16 -4.00
CA LEU A 3 12.67 0.90 -5.19
C LEU A 3 11.98 -0.07 -6.14
N ASN A 4 10.86 0.37 -6.72
CA ASN A 4 10.20 -0.36 -7.79
C ASN A 4 10.94 -0.13 -9.11
N GLY A 5 11.25 -1.21 -9.83
CA GLY A 5 11.80 -1.17 -11.18
C GLY A 5 10.91 -1.93 -12.16
N HIS A 6 10.33 -1.20 -13.11
CA HIS A 6 9.70 -1.81 -14.29
C HIS A 6 10.78 -2.30 -15.25
N TYR A 7 10.70 -3.56 -15.67
CA TYR A 7 11.65 -4.14 -16.63
C TYR A 7 11.60 -3.43 -17.99
N TYR A 8 10.39 -3.12 -18.46
CA TYR A 8 10.17 -2.21 -19.59
C TYR A 8 9.71 -0.86 -19.04
N ARG A 9 10.54 0.17 -19.21
CA ARG A 9 10.25 1.53 -18.71
C ARG A 9 9.28 2.29 -19.62
N ASP A 10 9.29 1.98 -20.91
CA ASP A 10 8.49 2.62 -21.95
C ASP A 10 8.15 1.65 -23.11
N GLY A 11 7.36 2.13 -24.08
CA GLY A 11 7.03 1.40 -25.29
C GLY A 11 5.93 0.33 -25.14
N HIS A 12 5.76 -0.49 -26.18
CA HIS A 12 4.63 -1.42 -26.28
C HIS A 12 4.60 -2.48 -25.18
N LEU A 13 5.76 -2.94 -24.72
CA LEU A 13 5.84 -3.95 -23.65
C LEU A 13 5.45 -3.37 -22.29
N ARG A 14 5.73 -2.09 -22.03
CA ARG A 14 5.18 -1.39 -20.87
C ARG A 14 3.65 -1.30 -20.94
N ALA A 15 3.09 -0.96 -22.09
CA ALA A 15 1.63 -0.94 -22.29
C ALA A 15 0.99 -2.33 -22.11
N VAL A 16 1.69 -3.40 -22.53
CA VAL A 16 1.24 -4.78 -22.27
C VAL A 16 1.21 -5.06 -20.76
N GLU A 17 2.22 -4.63 -20.01
CA GLU A 17 2.22 -4.78 -18.56
C GLU A 17 1.00 -4.09 -17.93
N ASP A 18 0.67 -2.86 -18.32
CA ASP A 18 -0.45 -2.13 -17.74
C ASP A 18 -1.81 -2.81 -17.97
N ILE A 19 -1.94 -3.63 -19.02
CA ILE A 19 -3.21 -4.25 -19.42
C ILE A 19 -3.28 -5.74 -19.04
N TYR A 20 -2.16 -6.45 -19.13
CA TYR A 20 -2.08 -7.91 -18.96
C TYR A 20 -1.51 -8.26 -17.59
N THR A 21 -2.40 -8.60 -16.66
CA THR A 21 -2.05 -8.86 -15.25
C THR A 21 -1.14 -10.07 -15.02
N SER A 22 -0.91 -10.91 -16.04
CA SER A 22 0.07 -12.00 -15.96
C SER A 22 1.49 -11.58 -16.36
N ALA A 23 1.70 -10.33 -16.79
CA ALA A 23 3.00 -9.75 -17.04
C ALA A 23 3.77 -9.49 -15.72
N LYS A 24 4.42 -10.54 -15.20
CA LYS A 24 5.05 -10.56 -13.88
C LYS A 24 6.54 -10.20 -13.91
N TRP A 25 6.93 -9.26 -14.77
CA TRP A 25 8.33 -8.92 -15.02
C TRP A 25 8.83 -7.70 -14.24
N SER A 26 8.02 -7.08 -13.38
CA SER A 26 8.50 -6.02 -12.49
C SER A 26 9.19 -6.61 -11.25
N ASN A 27 10.23 -5.92 -10.79
CA ASN A 27 11.08 -6.36 -9.69
C ASN A 27 11.07 -5.33 -8.56
N ILE A 28 11.24 -5.80 -7.32
CA ILE A 28 11.60 -4.96 -6.18
C ILE A 28 13.10 -5.07 -5.99
N VAL A 29 13.77 -3.92 -5.97
CA VAL A 29 15.21 -3.85 -5.68
C VAL A 29 15.39 -3.32 -4.27
N HIS A 30 16.16 -4.03 -3.45
CA HIS A 30 16.60 -3.55 -2.16
C HIS A 30 17.93 -2.83 -2.31
N LEU A 31 17.94 -1.54 -1.94
CA LEU A 31 19.16 -0.74 -1.86
C LEU A 31 19.63 -0.64 -0.41
N GLN A 32 20.91 -0.95 -0.21
CA GLN A 32 21.63 -0.77 1.04
C GLN A 32 22.76 0.24 0.84
N ILE A 33 22.82 1.26 1.67
CA ILE A 33 23.91 2.24 1.68
C ILE A 33 24.88 1.81 2.77
N MET A 34 26.09 1.42 2.38
CA MET A 34 27.13 0.91 3.28
C MET A 34 27.92 2.05 3.96
N ASP A 35 28.06 3.19 3.29
CA ASP A 35 28.76 4.36 3.81
C ASP A 35 28.09 5.65 3.31
N LEU A 36 27.47 6.39 4.23
CA LEU A 36 26.78 7.66 3.95
C LEU A 36 27.74 8.83 3.73
N MET A 37 29.01 8.71 4.11
CA MET A 37 30.01 9.76 4.02
C MET A 37 30.96 9.58 2.84
N SER A 38 30.88 8.44 2.15
CA SER A 38 31.68 8.16 0.98
C SER A 38 31.32 9.07 -0.19
N THR A 39 32.35 9.54 -0.89
CA THR A 39 32.24 10.25 -2.15
C THR A 39 32.29 9.31 -3.36
N ASP A 40 32.57 8.01 -3.14
CA ASP A 40 32.61 6.97 -4.17
C ASP A 40 31.22 6.32 -4.32
N SER A 41 30.47 6.78 -5.32
CA SER A 41 29.12 6.29 -5.65
C SER A 41 29.04 4.79 -6.01
N THR A 42 30.17 4.12 -6.26
CA THR A 42 30.19 2.72 -6.72
C THR A 42 30.48 1.69 -5.63
N ARG A 43 31.15 2.10 -4.54
CA ARG A 43 31.52 1.20 -3.44
C ARG A 43 30.58 1.26 -2.23
N SER A 44 29.75 2.28 -2.17
CA SER A 44 28.95 2.60 -0.97
C SER A 44 27.49 2.22 -1.10
N ILE A 45 27.07 1.67 -2.24
CA ILE A 45 25.71 1.24 -2.51
C ILE A 45 25.72 -0.22 -2.97
N ARG A 46 24.97 -1.06 -2.26
CA ARG A 46 24.67 -2.43 -2.68
C ARG A 46 23.21 -2.49 -3.14
N ALA A 47 22.98 -3.09 -4.29
CA ALA A 47 21.66 -3.28 -4.88
C ALA A 47 21.43 -4.77 -5.14
N ASP A 48 20.40 -5.34 -4.53
CA ASP A 48 20.00 -6.73 -4.73
C ASP A 48 18.54 -6.80 -5.18
N ILE A 49 18.20 -7.75 -6.04
CA ILE A 49 16.81 -8.04 -6.37
C ILE A 49 16.18 -8.74 -5.16
N ALA A 50 15.22 -8.08 -4.54
CA ALA A 50 14.56 -8.52 -3.32
C ALA A 50 13.33 -9.38 -3.60
N LEU A 51 12.61 -9.08 -4.68
CA LEU A 51 11.43 -9.82 -5.11
C LEU A 51 11.24 -9.71 -6.63
N THR A 52 10.77 -10.78 -7.23
CA THR A 52 10.37 -10.85 -8.65
C THR A 52 9.01 -11.53 -8.75
N GLY A 53 8.41 -11.53 -9.94
CA GLY A 53 7.21 -12.32 -10.20
C GLY A 53 5.90 -11.66 -9.77
N LEU A 54 5.93 -10.36 -9.42
CA LEU A 54 4.74 -9.55 -9.19
C LEU A 54 4.41 -8.72 -10.44
N HIS A 55 3.13 -8.46 -10.62
CA HIS A 55 2.63 -7.60 -11.69
C HIS A 55 2.63 -6.16 -11.21
N ASN A 56 3.29 -5.24 -11.93
CA ASN A 56 3.17 -3.79 -11.75
C ASN A 56 3.25 -3.32 -10.27
N ASN A 57 4.25 -3.80 -9.53
CA ASN A 57 4.43 -3.55 -8.08
C ASN A 57 4.91 -2.11 -7.78
N ASN A 58 4.00 -1.14 -7.88
CA ASN A 58 4.31 0.28 -7.86
C ASN A 58 4.50 0.90 -6.47
N GLY A 59 3.68 0.53 -5.50
CA GLY A 59 3.73 1.12 -4.15
C GLY A 59 4.41 0.19 -3.16
N ILE A 60 5.22 0.77 -2.28
CA ILE A 60 5.88 0.06 -1.17
C ILE A 60 5.61 0.83 0.13
N GLY A 61 5.25 0.11 1.19
CA GLY A 61 5.02 0.65 2.53
C GLY A 61 5.41 -0.31 3.63
N ASN A 62 5.10 0.06 4.88
CA ASN A 62 5.41 -0.73 6.08
C ASN A 62 4.14 -1.05 6.88
N GLY A 63 4.07 -2.27 7.39
CA GLY A 63 3.09 -2.75 8.37
C GLY A 63 3.46 -2.37 9.81
N GLU A 64 2.58 -2.68 10.78
CA GLU A 64 2.84 -2.43 12.20
C GLU A 64 4.05 -3.21 12.73
N GLY A 65 4.18 -4.46 12.31
CA GLY A 65 5.15 -5.44 12.81
C GLY A 65 6.44 -5.49 11.99
N GLY A 66 6.65 -4.54 11.08
CA GLY A 66 7.78 -4.54 10.14
C GLY A 66 7.51 -5.34 8.86
N GLU A 67 6.26 -5.69 8.58
CA GLU A 67 5.88 -6.25 7.28
C GLU A 67 6.13 -5.24 6.16
N ILE A 68 6.46 -5.75 4.98
CA ILE A 68 6.63 -4.95 3.77
C ILE A 68 5.33 -5.01 2.98
N LEU A 69 4.69 -3.86 2.82
CA LEU A 69 3.46 -3.74 2.04
C LEU A 69 3.84 -3.46 0.59
N ILE A 70 3.27 -4.20 -0.34
CA ILE A 70 3.54 -4.04 -1.77
C ILE A 70 2.21 -3.95 -2.50
N SER A 71 1.96 -2.83 -3.18
CA SER A 71 0.80 -2.70 -4.05
C SER A 71 1.17 -2.99 -5.50
N SER A 72 0.43 -3.90 -6.10
CA SER A 72 0.39 -4.12 -7.54
C SER A 72 -0.67 -3.22 -8.15
N CYS A 73 -0.28 -1.99 -8.49
CA CYS A 73 -1.20 -0.91 -8.88
C CYS A 73 -2.10 -1.34 -10.04
N GLY A 74 -1.53 -1.87 -11.13
CA GLY A 74 -2.29 -2.28 -12.32
C GLY A 74 -3.18 -3.52 -12.15
N SER A 75 -3.04 -4.30 -11.07
CA SER A 75 -3.95 -5.44 -10.79
C SER A 75 -4.84 -5.23 -9.57
N GLY A 76 -4.67 -4.12 -8.85
CA GLY A 76 -5.42 -3.83 -7.63
C GLY A 76 -5.12 -4.84 -6.52
N SER A 77 -3.88 -5.30 -6.36
CA SER A 77 -3.53 -6.29 -5.33
C SER A 77 -2.61 -5.71 -4.27
N LEU A 78 -2.89 -6.01 -2.99
CA LEU A 78 -1.97 -5.80 -1.88
C LEU A 78 -1.28 -7.11 -1.57
N HIS A 79 0.03 -7.10 -1.48
CA HIS A 79 0.85 -8.20 -1.00
C HIS A 79 1.49 -7.80 0.33
N ILE A 80 1.40 -8.68 1.33
CA ILE A 80 2.10 -8.55 2.60
C ILE A 80 3.34 -9.43 2.51
N GLY A 81 4.52 -8.83 2.65
CA GLY A 81 5.78 -9.54 2.64
C GLY A 81 6.54 -9.41 3.96
N ALA A 82 7.54 -10.26 4.14
CA ALA A 82 8.55 -10.13 5.18
C ALA A 82 9.93 -10.39 4.59
N LEU A 83 10.97 -9.84 5.22
CA LEU A 83 12.33 -10.22 4.88
C LEU A 83 12.56 -11.69 5.23
N SER A 84 13.27 -12.41 4.37
CA SER A 84 13.70 -13.77 4.66
C SER A 84 14.53 -13.79 5.93
N GLY A 85 14.40 -14.85 6.74
CA GLY A 85 15.14 -14.98 8.00
C GLY A 85 16.67 -15.05 7.85
N ASN A 86 17.19 -15.12 6.62
CA ASN A 86 18.62 -15.06 6.34
C ASN A 86 19.10 -13.59 6.23
N PRO A 87 19.90 -13.07 7.19
CA PRO A 87 20.37 -11.69 7.17
C PRO A 87 21.31 -11.36 6.01
N GLN A 88 21.88 -12.37 5.35
CA GLN A 88 22.76 -12.20 4.19
C GLN A 88 21.98 -12.06 2.87
N GLU A 89 20.69 -12.38 2.87
CA GLU A 89 19.81 -12.29 1.71
C GLU A 89 18.79 -11.18 1.91
N SER A 90 18.81 -10.19 1.00
CA SER A 90 17.81 -9.11 0.97
C SER A 90 16.50 -9.56 0.32
N ARG A 91 16.08 -10.81 0.55
CA ARG A 91 14.93 -11.41 -0.13
C ARG A 91 13.65 -11.13 0.63
N ILE A 92 12.58 -10.83 -0.10
CA ILE A 92 11.23 -10.67 0.44
C ILE A 92 10.43 -11.94 0.12
N GLU A 93 9.75 -12.47 1.12
CA GLU A 93 8.79 -13.55 0.99
C GLU A 93 7.38 -12.99 1.10
N VAL A 94 6.51 -13.31 0.14
CA VAL A 94 5.09 -12.88 0.19
C VAL A 94 4.32 -13.83 1.09
N LEU A 95 3.81 -13.32 2.20
CA LEU A 95 3.07 -14.05 3.22
C LEU A 95 1.57 -14.11 2.93
N ALA A 96 1.01 -13.02 2.40
CA ALA A 96 -0.40 -12.93 2.06
C ALA A 96 -0.62 -12.03 0.83
N SER A 97 -1.77 -12.19 0.20
CA SER A 97 -2.19 -11.32 -0.90
C SER A 97 -3.71 -11.14 -0.88
N LYS A 98 -4.17 -9.91 -1.14
CA LYS A 98 -5.59 -9.59 -1.30
C LYS A 98 -5.78 -8.75 -2.55
N LYS A 99 -6.77 -9.13 -3.37
CA LYS A 99 -7.17 -8.38 -4.56
C LYS A 99 -8.36 -7.48 -4.25
N PHE A 100 -8.37 -6.30 -4.86
CA PHE A 100 -9.41 -5.29 -4.78
C PHE A 100 -9.98 -5.00 -6.17
N TYR A 101 -11.19 -4.46 -6.18
CA TYR A 101 -11.86 -4.00 -7.40
C TYR A 101 -11.41 -2.60 -7.84
N SER A 102 -10.57 -1.93 -7.04
CA SER A 102 -9.94 -0.65 -7.36
C SER A 102 -8.44 -0.84 -7.60
N TYR A 103 -7.84 0.05 -8.40
CA TYR A 103 -6.40 0.19 -8.40
C TYR A 103 -5.98 0.80 -7.06
N ILE A 104 -4.88 0.30 -6.50
CA ILE A 104 -4.35 0.77 -5.21
C ILE A 104 -2.88 1.15 -5.37
N ASP A 105 -2.47 2.20 -4.68
CA ASP A 105 -1.09 2.68 -4.69
C ASP A 105 -0.66 3.12 -3.30
N ASN A 106 0.64 3.15 -3.03
CA ASN A 106 1.23 3.63 -1.77
C ASN A 106 0.54 3.11 -0.50
N PRO A 107 0.48 1.79 -0.28
CA PRO A 107 -0.15 1.21 0.90
C PRO A 107 0.60 1.64 2.16
N SER A 108 -0.14 1.87 3.24
CA SER A 108 0.45 2.19 4.54
C SER A 108 -0.31 1.52 5.68
N TRP A 109 0.31 1.42 6.84
CA TRP A 109 -0.37 1.02 8.06
C TRP A 109 -0.83 2.24 8.86
N PHE A 110 -2.09 2.23 9.25
CA PHE A 110 -2.64 3.16 10.22
C PHE A 110 -2.80 2.46 11.56
N LYS A 111 -2.30 3.08 12.62
CA LYS A 111 -2.44 2.62 14.00
C LYS A 111 -3.38 3.54 14.75
N ASP A 112 -4.49 2.99 15.24
CA ASP A 112 -5.41 3.70 16.13
C ASP A 112 -4.77 3.81 17.53
N PRO A 113 -4.41 5.02 17.99
CA PRO A 113 -3.84 5.21 19.32
C PRO A 113 -4.86 5.01 20.44
N PHE A 114 -6.16 5.06 20.14
CA PHE A 114 -7.24 4.84 21.12
C PHE A 114 -7.78 3.42 21.09
N ARG A 115 -7.14 2.50 20.37
CA ARG A 115 -7.58 1.11 20.30
C ARG A 115 -7.72 0.48 21.69
N THR A 116 -8.83 -0.20 21.92
CA THR A 116 -9.10 -0.99 23.12
C THR A 116 -9.62 -2.36 22.70
N GLY A 117 -9.37 -3.42 23.47
CA GLY A 117 -9.82 -4.81 23.24
C GLY A 117 -10.62 -5.09 21.95
N SER A 118 -11.91 -4.73 21.92
CA SER A 118 -12.84 -4.96 20.80
C SER A 118 -13.02 -3.79 19.82
N LEU A 119 -12.48 -2.61 20.12
CA LEU A 119 -12.51 -1.40 19.30
C LEU A 119 -11.10 -1.08 18.84
N ASP A 120 -10.73 -1.56 17.66
CA ASP A 120 -9.45 -1.26 17.04
C ASP A 120 -9.70 -0.76 15.62
N GLY A 121 -9.47 0.53 15.39
CA GLY A 121 -9.57 1.13 14.06
C GLY A 121 -8.28 1.06 13.25
N SER A 122 -7.28 0.30 13.70
CA SER A 122 -5.99 0.13 13.00
C SER A 122 -6.14 -0.76 11.78
N GLY A 123 -5.49 -0.41 10.67
CA GLY A 123 -5.56 -1.22 9.46
C GLY A 123 -4.66 -0.73 8.34
N PHE A 124 -4.62 -1.51 7.26
CA PHE A 124 -3.93 -1.09 6.04
C PHE A 124 -4.77 -0.07 5.30
N ILE A 125 -4.19 1.08 5.02
CA ILE A 125 -4.79 2.17 4.26
C ILE A 125 -4.31 2.08 2.83
N LEU A 126 -5.27 2.05 1.91
CA LEU A 126 -5.06 1.77 0.49
C LEU A 126 -5.70 2.90 -0.32
N PRO A 127 -4.98 4.01 -0.55
CA PRO A 127 -5.40 5.02 -1.51
C PRO A 127 -5.29 4.44 -2.93
N GLY A 128 -6.06 5.00 -3.85
CA GLY A 128 -5.95 4.64 -5.25
C GLY A 128 -7.03 5.23 -6.14
N ILE A 129 -7.36 4.46 -7.18
CA ILE A 129 -8.23 4.90 -8.27
C ILE A 129 -9.42 3.94 -8.36
N LEU A 130 -10.61 4.51 -8.26
CA LEU A 130 -11.85 3.86 -8.60
C LEU A 130 -11.90 3.66 -10.11
N SER A 131 -12.12 2.43 -10.55
CA SER A 131 -12.31 2.13 -11.97
C SER A 131 -13.52 1.24 -12.19
N SER A 132 -14.15 1.39 -13.34
CA SER A 132 -15.19 0.49 -13.84
C SER A 132 -14.89 0.16 -15.29
N ASN A 133 -14.88 -1.13 -15.64
CA ASN A 133 -14.52 -1.60 -16.98
C ASN A 133 -13.21 -0.98 -17.54
N LYS A 134 -12.20 -0.81 -16.67
CA LYS A 134 -10.91 -0.16 -16.97
C LYS A 134 -10.99 1.35 -17.28
N HIS A 135 -12.14 1.99 -17.06
CA HIS A 135 -12.27 3.44 -17.10
C HIS A 135 -12.04 4.03 -15.71
N ILE A 136 -11.18 5.06 -15.63
CA ILE A 136 -10.94 5.78 -14.38
C ILE A 136 -12.18 6.63 -14.06
N ILE A 137 -12.72 6.44 -12.86
CA ILE A 137 -13.87 7.17 -12.36
C ILE A 137 -13.39 8.29 -11.43
N GLY A 138 -12.57 7.97 -10.42
CA GLY A 138 -12.12 8.96 -9.46
C GLY A 138 -11.22 8.40 -8.37
N GLY A 139 -10.96 9.19 -7.34
CA GLY A 139 -10.15 8.79 -6.19
C GLY A 139 -10.91 7.90 -5.21
N VAL A 140 -10.24 6.91 -4.65
CA VAL A 140 -10.81 6.03 -3.61
C VAL A 140 -9.79 5.79 -2.50
N VAL A 141 -10.28 5.67 -1.27
CA VAL A 141 -9.49 5.19 -0.14
C VAL A 141 -10.24 4.04 0.51
N ARG A 142 -9.56 2.90 0.61
CA ARG A 142 -10.04 1.75 1.37
C ARG A 142 -9.19 1.54 2.60
N GLN A 143 -9.82 1.03 3.65
CA GLN A 143 -9.10 0.43 4.75
C GLN A 143 -9.40 -1.05 4.76
N THR A 144 -8.38 -1.86 4.95
CA THR A 144 -8.54 -3.29 5.12
C THR A 144 -7.79 -3.78 6.35
N GLU A 145 -8.38 -4.75 7.02
CA GLU A 145 -7.84 -5.39 8.19
C GLU A 145 -7.85 -6.89 7.97
N SER A 146 -6.83 -7.57 8.45
CA SER A 146 -6.77 -9.03 8.40
C SER A 146 -7.04 -9.59 9.79
N ALA A 147 -8.06 -10.43 9.97
CA ALA A 147 -8.32 -11.07 11.27
C ALA A 147 -7.14 -11.95 11.74
N LEU A 148 -6.27 -12.33 10.80
CA LEU A 148 -5.02 -13.06 10.98
C LEU A 148 -3.92 -12.24 11.66
N GLN A 149 -3.97 -10.92 11.54
CA GLN A 149 -3.06 -10.01 12.25
C GLN A 149 -3.28 -10.06 13.77
N ARG A 150 -4.48 -10.44 14.23
CA ARG A 150 -4.77 -10.67 15.66
C ARG A 150 -4.16 -11.98 16.20
N LYS A 151 -3.67 -12.86 15.34
CA LYS A 151 -3.12 -14.19 15.72
C LYS A 151 -1.70 -14.46 15.24
N GLY A 152 -1.08 -13.55 14.49
CA GLY A 152 0.32 -13.68 14.03
C GLY A 152 0.55 -14.75 12.95
N SER A 153 -0.48 -15.25 12.27
CA SER A 153 -0.34 -16.14 11.11
C SER A 153 -1.13 -15.57 9.94
N PHE A 154 -0.57 -15.56 8.72
CA PHE A 154 -1.20 -15.01 7.52
C PHE A 154 -1.91 -16.07 6.65
N GLU A 155 -2.30 -17.20 7.24
CA GLU A 155 -2.61 -18.44 6.50
C GLU A 155 -3.93 -18.48 5.71
N ASN A 156 -4.84 -17.50 5.78
CA ASN A 156 -6.12 -17.55 5.07
C ASN A 156 -6.61 -16.20 4.50
N ALA A 157 -6.77 -16.12 3.18
CA ALA A 157 -7.31 -14.95 2.47
C ALA A 157 -8.79 -14.63 2.82
N ASP A 158 -9.51 -15.54 3.48
CA ASP A 158 -10.92 -15.36 3.87
C ASP A 158 -11.14 -14.49 5.11
N CYS A 159 -10.06 -14.00 5.72
CA CYS A 159 -10.10 -13.28 6.99
C CYS A 159 -10.03 -11.76 6.86
N TRP A 160 -10.13 -11.21 5.65
CA TRP A 160 -9.90 -9.78 5.42
C TRP A 160 -11.20 -8.99 5.36
N GLU A 161 -11.39 -8.08 6.30
CA GLU A 161 -12.45 -7.09 6.26
C GLU A 161 -11.97 -5.84 5.51
N THR A 162 -12.80 -5.27 4.65
CA THR A 162 -12.46 -4.04 3.91
C THR A 162 -13.62 -3.07 3.97
N ARG A 163 -13.34 -1.84 4.39
CA ARG A 163 -14.28 -0.73 4.39
C ARG A 163 -13.85 0.35 3.41
N LEU A 164 -14.84 1.08 2.91
CA LEU A 164 -14.64 2.29 2.12
C LEU A 164 -14.54 3.48 3.09
N LEU A 165 -13.42 4.20 3.08
CA LEU A 165 -13.25 5.42 3.86
C LEU A 165 -13.63 6.66 3.06
N PHE A 166 -13.36 6.64 1.76
CA PHE A 166 -13.57 7.78 0.88
C PHE A 166 -13.71 7.35 -0.57
N GLU A 167 -14.58 8.04 -1.30
CA GLU A 167 -14.77 7.91 -2.73
C GLU A 167 -15.11 9.28 -3.32
N ASP A 168 -14.52 9.58 -4.48
CA ASP A 168 -14.86 10.73 -5.32
C ASP A 168 -15.22 10.22 -6.71
N ASP A 169 -16.09 10.94 -7.40
CA ASP A 169 -16.49 10.67 -8.79
C ASP A 169 -15.50 11.25 -9.82
N GLY A 170 -14.35 11.73 -9.36
CA GLY A 170 -13.31 12.35 -10.18
C GLY A 170 -13.49 13.84 -10.38
N SER A 171 -14.62 14.43 -9.96
CA SER A 171 -14.88 15.86 -10.12
C SER A 171 -13.97 16.74 -9.25
N ARG A 172 -13.50 16.22 -8.12
CA ARG A 172 -12.62 16.94 -7.18
C ARG A 172 -11.26 16.28 -7.07
N LEU A 173 -11.22 14.95 -7.15
CA LEU A 173 -10.03 14.14 -7.04
C LEU A 173 -10.09 12.95 -8.02
N SER A 174 -9.31 13.03 -9.09
CA SER A 174 -9.22 11.98 -10.14
C SER A 174 -8.50 10.71 -9.69
N ALA A 175 -7.64 10.82 -8.67
CA ALA A 175 -6.91 9.70 -8.05
C ALA A 175 -6.51 10.09 -6.62
N ALA A 176 -6.65 9.17 -5.66
CA ALA A 176 -6.06 9.32 -4.34
C ALA A 176 -4.67 8.67 -4.34
N SER A 177 -3.63 9.43 -3.98
CA SER A 177 -2.26 8.91 -3.87
C SER A 177 -1.70 8.98 -2.46
N SER A 178 -2.28 9.84 -1.62
CA SER A 178 -1.81 10.11 -0.27
C SER A 178 -2.97 10.42 0.65
N ILE A 179 -2.84 9.98 1.89
CA ILE A 179 -3.86 10.10 2.92
C ILE A 179 -3.21 10.31 4.27
N VAL A 180 -3.83 11.17 5.07
CA VAL A 180 -3.52 11.34 6.49
C VAL A 180 -4.81 11.13 7.28
N LEU A 181 -4.75 10.23 8.27
CA LEU A 181 -5.78 10.04 9.27
C LEU A 181 -5.28 10.61 10.60
N VAL A 182 -6.08 11.48 11.20
CA VAL A 182 -5.82 12.03 12.53
C VAL A 182 -6.96 11.62 13.44
N THR A 183 -6.71 10.68 14.35
CA THR A 183 -7.70 10.24 15.31
C THR A 183 -8.16 11.37 16.21
N ILE A 184 -9.46 11.40 16.45
CA ILE A 184 -10.10 12.27 17.41
C ILE A 184 -10.27 11.46 18.69
N ASP A 185 -9.94 12.06 19.83
CA ASP A 185 -10.19 11.44 21.13
C ASP A 185 -11.67 11.03 21.23
N PRO A 186 -11.98 9.74 21.49
CA PRO A 186 -13.36 9.29 21.60
C PRO A 186 -14.19 10.06 22.63
N GLU A 187 -13.58 10.60 23.70
CA GLU A 187 -14.29 11.43 24.68
C GLU A 187 -14.89 12.70 24.03
N LEU A 188 -14.27 13.22 22.97
CA LEU A 188 -14.74 14.38 22.21
C LEU A 188 -15.83 14.02 21.17
N GLU A 189 -16.06 12.73 20.92
CA GLU A 189 -16.99 12.21 19.89
C GLU A 189 -18.05 11.27 20.49
N ASN A 190 -18.42 11.46 21.77
CA ASN A 190 -19.41 10.64 22.49
C ASN A 190 -19.06 9.14 22.51
N GLY A 191 -17.78 8.81 22.66
CA GLY A 191 -17.26 7.45 22.66
C GLY A 191 -17.09 6.82 21.27
N ASN A 192 -17.38 7.55 20.19
CA ASN A 192 -17.20 7.03 18.83
C ASN A 192 -15.76 7.19 18.36
N HIS A 193 -15.19 6.12 17.80
CA HIS A 193 -13.88 6.18 17.15
C HIS A 193 -14.01 6.87 15.79
N ARG A 194 -13.45 8.08 15.71
CA ARG A 194 -13.50 8.91 14.51
C ARG A 194 -12.15 9.51 14.22
N ALA A 195 -11.91 9.80 12.95
CA ALA A 195 -10.71 10.48 12.51
C ALA A 195 -11.07 11.61 11.55
N TRP A 196 -10.26 12.67 11.58
CA TRP A 196 -10.14 13.55 10.44
C TRP A 196 -9.37 12.83 9.35
N LEU A 197 -10.01 12.75 8.19
CA LEU A 197 -9.44 12.26 6.95
C LEU A 197 -8.99 13.46 6.12
N PHE A 198 -7.77 13.38 5.57
CA PHE A 198 -7.26 14.29 4.55
C PHE A 198 -6.75 13.46 3.37
N VAL A 199 -7.32 13.67 2.19
CA VAL A 199 -6.96 12.93 0.96
C VAL A 199 -6.42 13.90 -0.08
N SER A 200 -5.32 13.50 -0.71
CA SER A 200 -4.70 14.21 -1.82
C SER A 200 -4.29 13.24 -2.92
N GLY A 201 -4.02 13.78 -4.11
CA GLY A 201 -3.52 13.01 -5.23
C GLY A 201 -3.35 13.84 -6.49
N LEU A 202 -3.75 13.29 -7.64
CA LEU A 202 -3.51 13.93 -8.95
C LEU A 202 -4.51 15.07 -9.24
N SER A 203 -4.72 15.96 -8.27
CA SER A 203 -5.47 17.21 -8.41
C SER A 203 -4.86 18.29 -7.50
N LYS A 204 -5.27 19.56 -7.68
CA LYS A 204 -4.83 20.67 -6.80
C LYS A 204 -5.59 20.74 -5.47
N ASN A 205 -6.55 19.85 -5.26
CA ASN A 205 -7.46 19.89 -4.12
C ASN A 205 -7.01 18.91 -3.05
N ILE A 206 -7.18 19.30 -1.79
CA ILE A 206 -7.19 18.37 -0.65
C ILE A 206 -8.63 18.26 -0.19
N ILE A 207 -9.11 17.03 -0.07
CA ILE A 207 -10.45 16.77 0.46
C ILE A 207 -10.29 16.36 1.92
N SER A 208 -11.11 16.96 2.79
CA SER A 208 -11.13 16.60 4.20
C SER A 208 -12.55 16.36 4.71
N GLY A 209 -12.64 15.50 5.71
CA GLY A 209 -13.90 15.14 6.34
C GLY A 209 -13.67 14.27 7.57
N LYS A 210 -14.70 14.09 8.39
CA LYS A 210 -14.67 13.11 9.48
C LYS A 210 -15.14 11.77 8.96
N VAL A 211 -14.41 10.72 9.32
CA VAL A 211 -14.78 9.32 9.04
C VAL A 211 -14.87 8.53 10.33
N THR A 212 -15.68 7.48 10.33
CA THR A 212 -15.68 6.50 11.42
C THR A 212 -14.55 5.53 11.15
N ILE A 213 -13.74 5.27 12.18
CA ILE A 213 -12.68 4.27 12.15
C ILE A 213 -12.94 3.16 13.15
#